data_AF-A0A950CJT3-F1
#
_entry.id   AF-A0A950CJT3-F1
#
_cell.length_a   1.000
_cell.length_b   1.000
_cell.length_c   1.000
_cell.angle_alpha   90.00
_cell.angle_beta   90.00
_cell.angle_gamma   90.00
#
_symmetry.space_group_name_H-M   'P 1'
#
loop_
_entity.id
_entity.type
_entity.pdbx_description
1 polymer ?
#
loop_
_entity_poly.entity_id
_entity_poly.type
_entity_poly.pdbx_seq_one_letter_code
_entity_poly.pdbx_strand_id
1 'polypeptide(L)'
;MPELRSSYLARLAVSPTTCQRSFNNDYAALPTPKPRDTIRPVPTTRELLEATIALEKQSMALYARFAKIFYDDPRLHEFWFNMARDEARHVGALDLVSTVLELEGVLDKPSPIAMRAEDIERLRALLDRCLNQPAETLVLERALAIALEVEETELEDMVGDLLRALRQNDEYERCQRLLIHDLGELSYMIEQHCHDLALLQRCDELVNHHAETLRHCTTVR
;
A
#
# COMPACT_ATOMS: atom_id res chain seq x y z
N MET A 1 48.93 8.70 -24.11
CA MET A 1 49.16 9.13 -25.52
C MET A 1 49.46 7.88 -26.33
N PRO A 2 48.89 7.65 -27.52
CA PRO A 2 48.14 8.57 -28.39
C PRO A 2 46.65 8.12 -28.56
N GLU A 3 45.65 8.98 -28.73
CA GLU A 3 45.46 9.99 -29.79
C GLU A 3 45.27 9.32 -31.16
N LEU A 4 44.08 9.45 -31.76
CA LEU A 4 43.89 10.22 -32.99
C LEU A 4 42.53 9.92 -33.65
N ARG A 5 41.76 11.01 -33.76
CA ARG A 5 40.69 11.26 -34.73
C ARG A 5 41.24 11.23 -36.16
N SER A 6 40.32 11.48 -37.10
CA SER A 6 40.54 11.90 -38.50
C SER A 6 40.77 10.74 -39.48
N SER A 7 40.27 10.75 -40.70
CA SER A 7 39.61 11.80 -41.46
C SER A 7 39.14 11.23 -42.80
N TYR A 8 38.05 11.80 -43.31
CA TYR A 8 37.89 12.26 -44.70
C TYR A 8 37.87 11.27 -45.90
N LEU A 9 36.70 11.31 -46.56
CA LEU A 9 36.46 11.58 -47.98
C LEU A 9 37.12 10.72 -49.08
N ALA A 10 36.26 10.08 -49.88
CA ALA A 10 36.28 10.11 -51.35
C ALA A 10 34.85 9.75 -51.85
N ARG A 11 34.00 10.70 -52.26
CA ARG A 11 33.82 11.26 -53.63
C ARG A 11 33.98 10.26 -54.78
N LEU A 12 32.88 10.07 -55.54
CA LEU A 12 32.70 10.19 -57.02
C LEU A 12 31.52 9.28 -57.44
N ALA A 13 30.32 9.81 -57.65
CA ALA A 13 29.82 10.46 -58.89
C ALA A 13 29.50 9.46 -60.03
N VAL A 14 28.21 9.14 -60.22
CA VAL A 14 27.60 8.88 -61.54
C VAL A 14 26.11 9.31 -61.49
N SER A 15 25.73 10.23 -62.38
CA SER A 15 24.35 10.68 -62.65
C SER A 15 23.77 9.92 -63.87
N PRO A 16 22.60 10.30 -64.42
CA PRO A 16 21.27 9.82 -64.07
C PRO A 16 20.59 9.09 -65.26
N THR A 17 19.69 8.13 -65.05
CA THR A 17 18.67 7.84 -66.08
C THR A 17 17.40 7.22 -65.50
N THR A 18 16.31 7.86 -65.86
CA THR A 18 14.89 7.64 -65.58
C THR A 18 14.43 6.23 -65.93
N CYS A 19 13.68 5.57 -65.04
CA CYS A 19 12.63 4.65 -65.44
C CYS A 19 11.55 4.57 -64.35
N GLN A 20 10.35 5.07 -64.70
CA GLN A 20 9.13 4.96 -63.91
C GLN A 20 8.80 3.50 -63.61
N ARG A 21 8.60 3.17 -62.33
CA ARG A 21 7.75 2.06 -61.92
C ARG A 21 6.85 2.48 -60.77
N SER A 22 5.59 2.63 -61.15
CA SER A 22 4.37 2.26 -60.43
C SER A 22 4.33 2.46 -58.92
N PHE A 23 3.49 3.42 -58.53
CA PHE A 23 2.83 3.52 -57.24
C PHE A 23 2.35 2.15 -56.76
N ASN A 24 2.98 1.61 -55.71
CA ASN A 24 2.33 0.71 -54.77
C ASN A 24 2.38 1.37 -53.39
N ASN A 25 1.18 1.63 -52.91
CA ASN A 25 0.85 2.40 -51.73
C ASN A 25 0.87 1.47 -50.51
N ASP A 26 2.07 1.16 -50.00
CA ASP A 26 2.25 0.41 -48.76
C ASP A 26 2.81 1.33 -47.66
N TYR A 27 2.03 2.35 -47.30
CA TYR A 27 2.16 2.93 -45.96
C TYR A 27 1.42 2.00 -45.00
N ALA A 28 2.11 0.95 -44.56
CA ALA A 28 1.75 0.27 -43.32
C ALA A 28 1.62 1.36 -42.24
N ALA A 29 0.39 1.55 -41.76
CA ALA A 29 0.08 2.53 -40.74
C ALA A 29 1.01 2.27 -39.53
N LEU A 30 1.96 3.18 -39.31
CA LEU A 30 2.72 3.22 -38.07
C LEU A 30 1.70 3.24 -36.92
N PRO A 31 1.86 2.40 -35.90
CA PRO A 31 0.97 2.43 -34.75
C PRO A 31 1.00 3.84 -34.17
N THR A 32 -0.15 4.50 -34.16
CA THR A 32 -0.34 5.79 -33.50
C THR A 32 0.17 5.66 -32.06
N PRO A 33 1.01 6.58 -31.57
CA PRO A 33 1.41 6.54 -30.17
C PRO A 33 0.15 6.55 -29.31
N LYS A 34 0.00 5.54 -28.44
CA LYS A 34 -1.06 5.52 -27.43
C LYS A 34 -1.01 6.87 -26.69
N PRO A 35 -2.15 7.54 -26.46
CA PRO A 35 -2.16 8.79 -25.73
C PRO A 35 -1.43 8.60 -24.40
N ARG A 36 -0.44 9.47 -24.18
CA ARG A 36 0.41 9.51 -22.97
C ARG A 36 -0.48 9.53 -21.74
N ASP A 37 -0.03 8.79 -20.73
CA ASP A 37 -0.56 8.71 -19.36
C ASP A 37 -1.48 9.88 -19.01
N THR A 38 -2.77 9.59 -18.90
CA THR A 38 -3.68 10.46 -18.16
C THR A 38 -3.10 10.66 -16.78
N ILE A 39 -2.56 11.85 -16.52
CA ILE A 39 -2.09 12.25 -15.19
C ILE A 39 -3.29 12.06 -14.27
N ARG A 40 -3.26 11.01 -13.43
CA ARG A 40 -4.30 10.83 -12.40
C ARG A 40 -4.21 12.07 -11.50
N PRO A 41 -5.34 12.74 -11.21
CA PRO A 41 -5.34 13.85 -10.27
C PRO A 41 -4.80 13.36 -8.91
N VAL A 42 -4.01 14.21 -8.25
CA VAL A 42 -3.51 13.94 -6.89
C VAL A 42 -4.74 13.80 -5.97
N PRO A 43 -4.85 12.70 -5.20
CA PRO A 43 -5.99 12.52 -4.30
C PRO A 43 -6.01 13.62 -3.24
N THR A 44 -7.21 14.02 -2.84
CA THR A 44 -7.44 14.88 -1.68
C THR A 44 -7.15 14.12 -0.39
N THR A 45 -6.90 14.86 0.69
CA THR A 45 -6.79 14.27 2.04
C THR A 45 -8.04 13.49 2.41
N ARG A 46 -9.23 13.97 2.00
CA ARG A 46 -10.51 13.27 2.15
C ARG A 46 -10.50 11.89 1.50
N GLU A 47 -10.20 11.84 0.20
CA GLU A 47 -10.21 10.59 -0.57
C GLU A 47 -9.24 9.57 -0.01
N LEU A 48 -8.06 10.03 0.46
CA LEU A 48 -7.09 9.19 1.13
C LEU A 48 -7.65 8.63 2.46
N LEU A 49 -8.19 9.48 3.34
CA LEU A 49 -8.74 9.02 4.62
C LEU A 49 -9.94 8.10 4.45
N GLU A 50 -10.86 8.41 3.54
CA GLU A 50 -12.01 7.56 3.23
C GLU A 50 -11.57 6.19 2.69
N ALA A 51 -10.54 6.16 1.82
CA ALA A 51 -9.98 4.92 1.32
C ALA A 51 -9.35 4.09 2.45
N THR A 52 -8.56 4.71 3.34
CA THR A 52 -7.96 4.01 4.48
C THR A 52 -9.03 3.49 5.44
N ILE A 53 -10.01 4.32 5.84
CA ILE A 53 -11.12 3.90 6.70
C ILE A 53 -11.87 2.71 6.10
N ALA A 54 -12.08 2.70 4.78
CA ALA A 54 -12.72 1.57 4.11
C ALA A 54 -11.88 0.30 4.18
N LEU A 55 -10.55 0.41 4.05
CA LEU A 55 -9.62 -0.70 4.19
C LEU A 55 -9.59 -1.24 5.63
N GLU A 56 -9.53 -0.37 6.64
CA GLU A 56 -9.58 -0.81 8.05
C GLU A 56 -10.89 -1.52 8.39
N LYS A 57 -12.02 -1.05 7.84
CA LYS A 57 -13.32 -1.74 7.98
C LYS A 57 -13.31 -3.13 7.34
N GLN A 58 -12.60 -3.30 6.22
CA GLN A 58 -12.45 -4.60 5.57
C GLN A 58 -11.49 -5.52 6.36
N SER A 59 -10.38 -5.01 6.88
CA SER A 59 -9.46 -5.73 7.78
C SER A 59 -10.17 -6.19 9.05
N MET A 60 -10.91 -5.28 9.71
CA MET A 60 -11.79 -5.60 10.84
C MET A 60 -12.76 -6.73 10.53
N ALA A 61 -13.44 -6.68 9.39
CA ALA A 61 -14.39 -7.71 8.98
C ALA A 61 -13.69 -9.06 8.72
N LEU A 62 -12.47 -9.03 8.17
CA LEU A 62 -11.65 -10.21 7.93
C LEU A 62 -11.23 -10.87 9.24
N TYR A 63 -10.74 -10.10 10.21
CA TYR A 63 -10.34 -10.63 11.52
C TYR A 63 -11.53 -11.12 12.35
N ALA A 64 -12.66 -10.40 12.33
CA ALA A 64 -13.90 -10.89 12.94
C ALA A 64 -14.38 -12.21 12.31
N ARG A 65 -14.15 -12.38 11.00
CA ARG A 65 -14.41 -13.64 10.31
C ARG A 65 -13.45 -14.74 10.74
N PHE A 66 -12.16 -14.47 10.92
CA PHE A 66 -11.23 -15.46 11.47
C PHE A 66 -11.63 -15.87 12.89
N ALA A 67 -12.03 -14.93 13.75
CA ALA A 67 -12.54 -15.25 15.08
C ALA A 67 -13.73 -16.21 15.02
N LYS A 68 -14.62 -16.08 14.02
CA LYS A 68 -15.72 -17.01 13.80
C LYS A 68 -15.25 -18.38 13.28
N ILE A 69 -14.28 -18.42 12.38
CA ILE A 69 -13.75 -19.68 11.81
C ILE A 69 -13.05 -20.52 12.90
N PHE A 70 -12.28 -19.87 13.76
CA PHE A 70 -11.52 -20.53 14.83
C PHE A 70 -12.26 -20.52 16.19
N TYR A 71 -13.59 -20.40 16.18
CA TYR A 71 -14.41 -20.28 17.41
C TYR A 71 -14.22 -21.44 18.39
N ASP A 72 -13.98 -22.65 17.91
CA ASP A 72 -13.82 -23.85 18.74
C ASP A 72 -12.51 -23.86 19.54
N ASP A 73 -11.53 -23.00 19.19
CA ASP A 73 -10.33 -22.75 19.99
C ASP A 73 -10.44 -21.37 20.65
N PRO A 74 -10.72 -21.29 21.97
CA PRO A 74 -10.93 -20.02 22.66
C PRO A 74 -9.76 -19.04 22.54
N ARG A 75 -8.52 -19.55 22.48
CA ARG A 75 -7.33 -18.70 22.40
C ARG A 75 -7.21 -18.07 21.02
N LEU A 76 -7.44 -18.85 19.95
CA LEU A 76 -7.45 -18.31 18.59
C LEU A 76 -8.64 -17.38 18.36
N HIS A 77 -9.80 -17.71 18.91
CA HIS A 77 -10.97 -16.84 18.88
C HIS A 77 -10.68 -15.48 19.50
N GLU A 78 -10.13 -15.46 20.72
CA GLU A 78 -9.80 -14.23 21.43
C GLU A 78 -8.73 -13.40 20.69
N PHE A 79 -7.68 -14.06 20.19
CA PHE A 79 -6.64 -13.42 19.37
C PHE A 79 -7.23 -12.68 18.16
N TRP A 80 -7.99 -13.38 17.32
CA TRP A 80 -8.56 -12.77 16.12
C TRP A 80 -9.62 -11.71 16.44
N PHE A 81 -10.32 -11.86 17.56
CA PHE A 81 -11.25 -10.84 18.03
C PHE A 81 -10.52 -9.58 18.51
N ASN A 82 -9.37 -9.72 19.18
CA ASN A 82 -8.53 -8.59 19.56
C ASN A 82 -7.97 -7.85 18.34
N MET A 83 -7.48 -8.58 17.32
CA MET A 83 -7.07 -7.98 16.04
C MET A 83 -8.22 -7.16 15.42
N ALA A 84 -9.43 -7.73 15.36
CA ALA A 84 -10.61 -7.01 14.85
C ALA A 84 -10.95 -5.75 15.68
N ARG A 85 -10.76 -5.82 17.00
CA ARG A 85 -10.97 -4.68 17.91
C ARG A 85 -9.95 -3.58 17.68
N ASP A 86 -8.70 -3.92 17.37
CA ASP A 86 -7.66 -2.95 17.07
C ASP A 86 -7.98 -2.21 15.77
N GLU A 87 -8.48 -2.90 14.74
CA GLU A 87 -8.95 -2.22 13.53
C GLU A 87 -10.18 -1.34 13.77
N ALA A 88 -11.08 -1.73 14.67
CA ALA A 88 -12.19 -0.86 15.07
C ALA A 88 -11.70 0.43 15.75
N ARG A 89 -10.61 0.34 16.54
CA ARG A 89 -9.96 1.50 17.14
C ARG A 89 -9.33 2.40 16.06
N HIS A 90 -8.71 1.82 15.03
CA HIS A 90 -8.14 2.58 13.91
C HIS A 90 -9.22 3.33 13.13
N VAL A 91 -10.33 2.66 12.79
CA VAL A 91 -11.50 3.31 12.17
C VAL A 91 -11.96 4.52 12.99
N GLY A 92 -12.14 4.35 14.30
CA GLY A 92 -12.58 5.44 15.17
C GLY A 92 -11.56 6.60 15.25
N ALA A 93 -10.26 6.30 15.27
CA ALA A 93 -9.21 7.31 15.26
C ALA A 93 -9.17 8.10 13.94
N LEU A 94 -9.32 7.41 12.79
CA LEU A 94 -9.37 8.03 11.47
C LEU A 94 -10.62 8.89 11.26
N ASP A 95 -11.77 8.46 11.78
CA ASP A 95 -13.01 9.26 11.76
C ASP A 95 -12.84 10.55 12.59
N LEU A 96 -12.17 10.47 13.75
CA LEU A 96 -11.83 11.65 14.56
C LEU A 96 -10.88 12.60 13.82
N VAL A 97 -9.81 12.08 13.20
CA VAL A 97 -8.88 12.86 12.37
C VAL A 97 -9.62 13.57 11.24
N SER A 98 -10.48 12.85 10.52
CA SER A 98 -11.28 13.42 9.43
C SER A 98 -12.13 14.58 9.91
N THR A 99 -12.78 14.43 11.08
CA THR A 99 -13.59 15.49 11.71
C THR A 99 -12.74 16.72 12.04
N VAL A 100 -11.55 16.55 12.62
CA VAL A 100 -10.65 17.66 12.95
C VAL A 100 -10.19 18.40 11.70
N LEU A 101 -9.78 17.68 10.66
CA LEU A 101 -9.30 18.26 9.39
C LEU A 101 -10.41 18.97 8.60
N GLU A 102 -11.65 18.50 8.72
CA GLU A 102 -12.82 19.18 8.17
C GLU A 102 -13.05 20.53 8.86
N LEU A 103 -12.99 20.56 10.19
CA LEU A 103 -13.12 21.78 10.98
C LEU A 103 -12.00 22.80 10.69
N GLU A 104 -10.80 22.33 10.36
CA GLU A 104 -9.67 23.16 9.95
C GLU A 104 -9.72 23.58 8.46
N GLY A 105 -10.70 23.09 7.68
CA GLY A 105 -10.88 23.44 6.27
C GLY A 105 -9.73 22.98 5.36
N VAL A 106 -9.07 21.87 5.73
CA VAL A 106 -7.93 21.29 4.99
C VAL A 106 -8.25 19.95 4.34
N LEU A 107 -9.41 19.35 4.66
CA LEU A 107 -9.77 18.00 4.23
C LEU A 107 -9.88 17.85 2.70
N ASP A 108 -10.39 18.87 2.00
CA ASP A 108 -10.56 18.85 0.54
C ASP A 108 -9.32 19.35 -0.24
N LYS A 109 -8.21 19.63 0.47
CA LYS A 109 -6.95 20.02 -0.18
C LYS A 109 -6.22 18.78 -0.72
N PRO A 110 -5.35 18.94 -1.75
CA PRO A 110 -4.50 17.85 -2.20
C PRO A 110 -3.72 17.25 -1.04
N SER A 111 -3.68 15.91 -0.97
CA SER A 111 -2.95 15.19 0.06
C SER A 111 -1.47 15.59 0.02
N PRO A 112 -0.85 15.93 1.18
CA PRO A 112 0.56 16.23 1.25
C PRO A 112 1.43 14.98 1.09
N ILE A 113 0.85 13.78 1.22
CA ILE A 113 1.52 12.52 0.99
C ILE A 113 1.04 11.87 -0.31
N ALA A 114 1.99 11.24 -1.01
CA ALA A 114 1.71 10.48 -2.20
C ALA A 114 1.39 9.03 -1.81
N MET A 115 0.11 8.69 -1.78
CA MET A 115 -0.30 7.29 -1.80
C MET A 115 -0.50 6.88 -3.26
N ARG A 116 0.13 5.77 -3.68
CA ARG A 116 -0.12 5.25 -5.03
C ARG A 116 -1.48 4.57 -5.00
N ALA A 117 -2.39 4.99 -5.88
CA ALA A 117 -3.70 4.35 -6.01
C ALA A 117 -3.61 2.82 -6.22
N GLU A 118 -2.50 2.36 -6.79
CA GLU A 118 -2.15 0.95 -6.97
C GLU A 118 -2.04 0.18 -5.65
N ASP A 119 -1.54 0.81 -4.58
CA ASP A 119 -1.37 0.16 -3.27
C ASP A 119 -2.74 -0.07 -2.59
N ILE A 120 -3.66 0.91 -2.66
CA ILE A 120 -5.06 0.74 -2.21
C ILE A 120 -5.74 -0.34 -3.03
N GLU A 121 -5.64 -0.27 -4.36
CA GLU A 121 -6.29 -1.22 -5.26
C GLU A 121 -5.79 -2.65 -4.98
N ARG A 122 -4.48 -2.82 -4.76
CA ARG A 122 -3.86 -4.09 -4.39
C ARG A 122 -4.38 -4.63 -3.07
N LEU A 123 -4.42 -3.80 -2.02
CA LEU A 123 -4.88 -4.22 -0.70
C LEU A 123 -6.38 -4.51 -0.68
N ARG A 124 -7.20 -3.65 -1.29
CA ARG A 124 -8.64 -3.91 -1.46
C ARG A 124 -8.87 -5.24 -2.15
N ALA A 125 -8.13 -5.51 -3.24
CA ALA A 125 -8.24 -6.78 -3.94
C ALA A 125 -7.78 -7.97 -3.07
N LEU A 126 -6.76 -7.80 -2.21
CA LEU A 126 -6.34 -8.82 -1.25
C LEU A 126 -7.46 -9.13 -0.24
N LEU A 127 -7.99 -8.09 0.42
CA LEU A 127 -9.06 -8.20 1.41
C LEU A 127 -10.33 -8.81 0.80
N ASP A 128 -10.77 -8.32 -0.36
CA ASP A 128 -11.93 -8.85 -1.08
C ASP A 128 -11.74 -10.33 -1.43
N ARG A 129 -10.56 -10.73 -1.91
CA ARG A 129 -10.28 -12.15 -2.18
C ARG A 129 -10.36 -12.99 -0.90
N CYS A 130 -9.76 -12.52 0.19
CA CYS A 130 -9.71 -13.28 1.44
C CYS A 130 -11.10 -13.39 2.11
N LEU A 131 -11.89 -12.32 2.10
CA LEU A 131 -13.25 -12.31 2.62
C LEU A 131 -14.18 -13.28 1.88
N ASN A 132 -13.97 -13.47 0.58
CA ASN A 132 -14.77 -14.33 -0.28
C ASN A 132 -14.24 -15.77 -0.40
N GLN A 133 -13.09 -16.10 0.18
CA GLN A 133 -12.58 -17.48 0.19
C GLN A 133 -13.50 -18.40 1.00
N PRO A 134 -13.71 -19.67 0.63
CA PRO A 134 -14.44 -20.62 1.45
C PRO A 134 -13.77 -20.81 2.82
N ALA A 135 -14.55 -20.92 3.89
CA ALA A 135 -14.01 -21.02 5.25
C ALA A 135 -13.13 -22.27 5.42
N GLU A 136 -13.45 -23.36 4.72
CA GLU A 136 -12.71 -24.63 4.76
C GLU A 136 -11.28 -24.52 4.21
N THR A 137 -11.00 -23.47 3.42
CA THR A 137 -9.67 -23.22 2.84
C THR A 137 -8.77 -22.38 3.73
N LEU A 138 -9.31 -21.82 4.81
CA LEU A 138 -8.62 -20.92 5.73
C LEU A 138 -8.16 -21.66 6.97
N VAL A 139 -7.17 -22.53 6.79
CA VAL A 139 -6.42 -23.11 7.90
C VAL A 139 -5.60 -22.03 8.62
N LEU A 140 -5.24 -22.26 9.88
CA LEU A 140 -4.60 -21.26 10.74
C LEU A 140 -3.34 -20.64 10.11
N GLU A 141 -2.44 -21.45 9.56
CA GLU A 141 -1.22 -20.96 8.89
C GLU A 141 -1.56 -19.99 7.75
N ARG A 142 -2.61 -20.27 6.98
CA ARG A 142 -3.03 -19.38 5.89
C ARG A 142 -3.66 -18.10 6.42
N ALA A 143 -4.46 -18.18 7.50
CA ALA A 143 -5.04 -17.00 8.14
C ALA A 143 -3.96 -16.07 8.70
N LEU A 144 -2.93 -16.62 9.36
CA LEU A 144 -1.78 -15.88 9.85
C LEU A 144 -0.95 -15.26 8.72
N ALA A 145 -0.72 -16.00 7.63
CA ALA A 145 -0.04 -15.45 6.46
C ALA A 145 -0.83 -14.29 5.82
N ILE A 146 -2.16 -14.40 5.73
CA ILE A 146 -3.01 -13.33 5.23
C ILE A 146 -2.95 -12.11 6.15
N ALA A 147 -3.01 -12.30 7.47
CA ALA A 147 -2.89 -11.21 8.43
C ALA A 147 -1.57 -10.48 8.23
N LEU A 148 -0.44 -11.21 8.16
CA LEU A 148 0.86 -10.59 7.89
C LEU A 148 0.89 -9.82 6.56
N GLU A 149 0.34 -10.39 5.47
CA GLU A 149 0.24 -9.69 4.18
C GLU A 149 -0.59 -8.39 4.26
N VAL A 150 -1.58 -8.31 5.16
CA VAL A 150 -2.38 -7.10 5.41
C VAL A 150 -1.58 -6.09 6.23
N GLU A 151 -0.96 -6.51 7.32
CA GLU A 151 -0.19 -5.61 8.21
C GLU A 151 1.06 -5.02 7.53
N GLU A 152 1.69 -5.77 6.63
CA GLU A 152 2.81 -5.29 5.80
C GLU A 152 2.45 -4.17 4.82
N THR A 153 1.17 -3.81 4.68
CA THR A 153 0.77 -2.70 3.80
C THR A 153 1.05 -1.32 4.38
N GLU A 154 1.47 -1.26 5.66
CA GLU A 154 1.94 -0.03 6.31
C GLU A 154 0.90 1.12 6.24
N LEU A 155 -0.40 0.79 6.25
CA LEU A 155 -1.47 1.80 6.25
C LEU A 155 -1.31 2.79 7.41
N GLU A 156 -0.90 2.28 8.57
CA GLU A 156 -0.64 3.06 9.78
C GLU A 156 0.49 4.07 9.60
N ASP A 157 1.60 3.66 8.98
CA ASP A 157 2.74 4.55 8.72
C ASP A 157 2.37 5.64 7.74
N MET A 158 1.62 5.29 6.69
CA MET A 158 1.11 6.24 5.72
C MET A 158 0.21 7.28 6.39
N VAL A 159 -0.73 6.87 7.23
CA VAL A 159 -1.57 7.83 7.98
C VAL A 159 -0.72 8.63 8.96
N GLY A 160 0.26 8.00 9.61
CA GLY A 160 1.24 8.69 10.45
C GLY A 160 1.95 9.82 9.72
N ASP A 161 2.38 9.59 8.49
CA ASP A 161 3.02 10.58 7.64
C ASP A 161 2.05 11.67 7.18
N LEU A 162 0.79 11.33 6.89
CA LEU A 162 -0.26 12.31 6.62
C LEU A 162 -0.43 13.26 7.81
N LEU A 163 -0.59 12.71 9.01
CA LEU A 163 -0.78 13.49 10.24
C LEU A 163 0.45 14.37 10.56
N ARG A 164 1.66 13.85 10.32
CA ARG A 164 2.91 14.62 10.48
C ARG A 164 3.00 15.75 9.47
N ALA A 165 2.63 15.51 8.21
CA ALA A 165 2.71 16.51 7.15
C ALA A 165 1.69 17.64 7.30
N LEU A 166 0.55 17.38 7.96
CA LEU A 166 -0.49 18.37 8.21
C LEU A 166 -0.23 19.26 9.45
N ARG A 167 0.92 19.12 10.13
CA ARG A 167 1.15 19.70 11.46
C ARG A 167 1.11 21.22 11.59
N GLN A 168 0.51 21.65 12.71
CA GLN A 168 1.11 22.54 13.73
C GLN A 168 0.75 22.23 15.23
N ASN A 169 -0.07 21.21 15.58
CA ASN A 169 -0.59 21.04 16.96
C ASN A 169 -0.45 19.61 17.58
N ASP A 170 -0.46 19.53 18.91
CA ASP A 170 -0.31 18.29 19.73
C ASP A 170 -1.42 17.25 19.52
N GLU A 171 -2.60 17.65 19.05
CA GLU A 171 -3.74 16.74 18.85
C GLU A 171 -3.46 15.68 17.77
N TYR A 172 -2.60 16.00 16.79
CA TYR A 172 -2.19 15.08 15.74
C TYR A 172 -1.30 13.94 16.25
N GLU A 173 -0.43 14.22 17.23
CA GLU A 173 0.37 13.16 17.88
C GLU A 173 -0.49 12.20 18.69
N ARG A 174 -1.54 12.72 19.34
CA ARG A 174 -2.47 11.87 20.09
C ARG A 174 -3.22 10.92 19.15
N CYS A 175 -3.67 11.43 18.00
CA CYS A 175 -4.31 10.60 16.98
C CYS A 175 -3.34 9.54 16.43
N GLN A 176 -2.07 9.90 16.19
CA GLN A 176 -1.05 8.96 15.73
C GLN A 176 -0.85 7.80 16.69
N ARG A 177 -0.84 8.03 18.02
CA ARG A 177 -0.71 6.94 19.01
C ARG A 177 -1.90 5.98 19.01
N LEU A 178 -3.08 6.43 18.58
CA LEU A 178 -4.26 5.59 18.47
C LEU A 178 -4.21 4.65 17.26
N LEU A 179 -3.30 4.91 16.31
CA LEU A 179 -3.14 4.18 15.06
C LEU A 179 -1.96 3.21 15.08
N ILE A 180 -1.35 2.97 16.24
CA ILE A 180 -0.22 2.04 16.35
C ILE A 180 -0.78 0.65 16.65
N HIS A 181 -0.44 -0.32 15.80
CA HIS A 181 -0.63 -1.74 16.07
C HIS A 181 0.45 -2.29 17.01
N ASP A 182 0.05 -3.14 17.95
CA ASP A 182 0.98 -4.05 18.62
C ASP A 182 0.96 -5.41 17.91
N LEU A 183 1.95 -5.64 17.05
CA LEU A 183 2.10 -6.88 16.29
C LEU A 183 2.78 -8.01 17.09
N GLY A 184 3.07 -7.80 18.37
CA GLY A 184 3.71 -8.79 19.23
C GLY A 184 2.88 -10.08 19.36
N GLU A 185 1.55 -9.97 19.45
CA GLU A 185 0.67 -11.14 19.54
C GLU A 185 0.63 -11.91 18.21
N LEU A 186 0.63 -11.22 17.07
CA LEU A 186 0.69 -11.85 15.74
C LEU A 186 2.01 -12.62 15.55
N SER A 187 3.15 -12.00 15.90
CA SER A 187 4.46 -12.65 15.88
C SER A 187 4.49 -13.91 16.73
N TYR A 188 3.97 -13.82 17.95
CA TYR A 188 3.86 -14.97 18.85
C TYR A 188 2.98 -16.08 18.26
N MET A 189 1.84 -15.76 17.64
CA MET A 189 0.98 -16.77 17.01
C MET A 189 1.66 -17.44 15.81
N ILE A 190 2.40 -16.69 14.99
CA ILE A 190 3.17 -17.25 13.87
C ILE A 190 4.27 -18.18 14.40
N GLU A 191 5.02 -17.79 15.42
CA GLU A 191 6.06 -18.62 16.03
C GLU A 191 5.51 -19.94 16.59
N GLN A 192 4.35 -19.90 17.24
CA GLN A 192 3.77 -21.09 17.86
C GLN A 192 3.11 -22.05 16.86
N HIS A 193 2.59 -21.54 15.75
CA HIS A 193 1.69 -22.30 14.87
C HIS A 193 2.19 -22.48 13.44
N CYS A 194 3.23 -21.77 13.01
CA CYS A 194 3.79 -21.86 11.67
C CYS A 194 5.24 -22.37 11.72
N HIS A 195 5.60 -23.28 10.81
CA HIS A 195 6.97 -23.76 10.64
C HIS A 195 7.67 -23.11 9.43
N ASP A 196 7.01 -22.15 8.78
CA ASP A 196 7.54 -21.43 7.63
C ASP A 196 8.50 -20.33 8.10
N LEU A 197 9.80 -20.60 7.92
CA LEU A 197 10.88 -19.67 8.26
C LEU A 197 10.79 -18.35 7.51
N ALA A 198 10.26 -18.33 6.28
CA ALA A 198 10.12 -17.09 5.52
C ALA A 198 9.01 -16.21 6.10
N LEU A 199 7.92 -16.82 6.59
CA LEU A 199 6.84 -16.10 7.25
C LEU A 199 7.30 -15.51 8.60
N LEU A 200 8.07 -16.28 9.37
CA LEU A 200 8.67 -15.82 10.62
C LEU A 200 9.59 -14.62 10.39
N GLN A 201 10.50 -14.74 9.43
CA GLN A 201 11.44 -13.66 9.11
C GLN A 201 10.71 -12.36 8.71
N ARG A 202 9.68 -12.46 7.86
CA ARG A 202 8.86 -11.31 7.48
C ARG A 202 8.15 -10.67 8.67
N CYS A 203 7.62 -11.50 9.58
CA CYS A 203 6.99 -11.00 10.79
C CYS A 203 7.99 -10.29 11.72
N ASP A 204 9.20 -10.82 11.87
CA ASP A 204 10.25 -10.19 12.66
C ASP A 204 10.67 -8.84 12.05
N GLU A 205 10.82 -8.78 10.73
CA GLU A 205 11.12 -7.53 10.02
C GLU A 205 10.04 -6.47 10.28
N LEU A 206 8.76 -6.86 10.20
CA LEU A 206 7.62 -5.97 10.44
C LEU A 206 7.56 -5.48 11.90
N VAL A 207 7.70 -6.38 12.88
CA VAL A 207 7.69 -6.00 14.31
C VAL A 207 8.83 -5.04 14.64
N ASN A 208 10.02 -5.28 14.08
CA ASN A 208 11.16 -4.40 14.30
C ASN A 208 10.93 -2.99 13.71
N HIS A 209 10.36 -2.92 12.51
CA HIS A 209 9.98 -1.65 11.88
C HIS A 209 8.99 -0.85 12.74
N HIS A 210 7.90 -1.47 13.20
CA HIS A 210 6.93 -0.82 14.09
C HIS A 210 7.55 -0.35 15.42
N ALA A 211 8.45 -1.15 15.99
CA ALA A 211 9.17 -0.78 17.21
C ALA A 211 10.10 0.43 17.01
N GLU A 212 10.73 0.56 15.84
CA GLU A 212 11.53 1.74 15.47
C GLU A 212 10.66 2.98 15.30
N THR A 213 9.53 2.88 14.60
CA THR A 213 8.54 3.97 14.45
C THR A 213 8.06 4.50 15.81
N LEU A 214 7.79 3.60 16.76
CA LEU A 214 7.43 3.94 18.14
C LEU A 214 8.53 4.71 18.89
N ARG A 215 9.80 4.28 18.75
CA ARG A 215 10.95 4.97 19.37
C ARG A 215 11.12 6.38 18.81
N HIS A 216 10.97 6.55 17.50
CA HIS A 216 11.07 7.86 16.86
C HIS A 216 9.93 8.79 17.25
N CYS A 217 8.70 8.29 17.44
CA CYS A 217 7.58 9.08 17.95
C CYS A 217 7.76 9.53 19.43
N THR A 218 8.56 8.81 20.22
CA THR A 218 8.78 9.11 21.65
C THR A 218 9.94 10.10 21.90
N THR A 219 10.84 10.24 20.93
CA THR A 219 12.10 11.01 21.09
C THR A 219 11.95 12.49 20.71
N VAL A 220 10.87 12.87 20.05
CA VAL A 220 10.53 14.28 19.80
C VAL A 220 9.89 14.86 21.07
N ARG A 221 10.71 15.46 21.94
CA ARG A 221 10.29 16.25 23.11
C ARG A 221 11.00 17.60 23.08
#